data_AF-A0AAX0LAF9-F1
#
_entry.id   AF-A0AAX0LAF9-F1
#
_cell.length_a   1.000
_cell.length_b   1.000
_cell.length_c   1.000
_cell.angle_alpha   90.00
_cell.angle_beta   90.00
_cell.angle_gamma   90.00
#
_symmetry.space_group_name_H-M   'P 1'
#
loop_
_entity.id
_entity.type
_entity.pdbx_description
1 polymer ?
#
loop_
_entity_poly.entity_id
_entity_poly.type
_entity_poly.pdbx_seq_one_letter_code
_entity_poly.pdbx_strand_id
1 'polypeptide(L)'
;MHITHTLESLSIKTYDDKLFTELSNMINKNFQNTISNKGRVISFYEENEMPQRKYFLKFIKKIYEKQNKDELNIQFAEYKTIKLNYMQKNTLTNVIFAKVYFEDDEVIFRLRKSNNLFFGYLLQTFKNREFKINDSKTRLNIKITSNGDCDILNSLFEKKEYLDFIVDFDKDDEKFDKFKRNFKVKKSAKFINRFSALASLLEDNFKVLDCKIDSSFDDIRQSYLDLVKIYHPDRHANKSENIKDVYRKKFEQIQNAYESLKSFFKTQENFISA
;
A
#
# COMPACT_ATOMS: atom_id res chain seq x y z
N MET A 1 -5.12 -31.81 -11.03
CA MET A 1 -6.31 -30.96 -11.31
C MET A 1 -6.88 -30.50 -9.97
N HIS A 2 -7.33 -29.25 -9.85
CA HIS A 2 -7.93 -28.72 -8.63
C HIS A 2 -9.39 -28.32 -8.89
N ILE A 3 -10.30 -28.72 -8.01
CA ILE A 3 -11.73 -28.46 -8.16
C ILE A 3 -12.24 -27.76 -6.91
N THR A 4 -12.94 -26.65 -7.09
CA THR A 4 -13.62 -25.93 -6.00
C THR A 4 -15.11 -25.85 -6.28
N HIS A 5 -15.90 -26.13 -5.25
CA HIS A 5 -17.35 -26.20 -5.34
C HIS A 5 -17.97 -25.06 -4.52
N THR A 6 -18.85 -24.26 -5.14
CA THR A 6 -19.71 -23.29 -4.45
C THR A 6 -21.18 -23.66 -4.63
N LEU A 7 -22.10 -22.93 -3.98
CA LEU A 7 -23.54 -23.12 -4.16
C LEU A 7 -23.95 -22.97 -5.64
N GLU A 8 -23.34 -22.03 -6.36
CA GLU A 8 -23.76 -21.65 -7.73
C GLU A 8 -22.87 -22.25 -8.84
N SER A 9 -21.62 -22.65 -8.52
CA SER A 9 -20.66 -23.03 -9.56
C SER A 9 -19.71 -24.15 -9.15
N LEU A 10 -19.31 -24.93 -10.16
CA LEU A 10 -18.22 -25.89 -10.09
C LEU A 10 -17.03 -25.33 -10.88
N SER A 11 -15.93 -25.00 -10.21
CA SER A 11 -14.73 -24.50 -10.88
C SER A 11 -13.66 -25.58 -10.95
N ILE A 12 -13.23 -25.89 -12.17
CA ILE A 12 -12.20 -26.87 -12.50
C ILE A 12 -10.97 -26.10 -12.98
N LYS A 13 -9.84 -26.31 -12.32
CA LYS A 13 -8.55 -25.70 -12.66
C LYS A 13 -7.56 -26.79 -13.06
N THR A 14 -6.94 -26.64 -14.22
CA THR A 14 -5.91 -27.58 -14.71
C THR A 14 -4.67 -26.85 -15.22
N TYR A 15 -3.50 -27.45 -14.98
CA TYR A 15 -2.21 -27.01 -15.52
C TYR A 15 -1.80 -27.79 -16.77
N ASP A 16 -2.57 -28.81 -17.14
CA ASP A 16 -2.33 -29.67 -18.28
C ASP A 16 -3.09 -29.13 -19.49
N ASP A 17 -2.33 -28.68 -20.50
CA ASP A 17 -2.84 -28.09 -21.74
C ASP A 17 -3.70 -29.07 -22.53
N LYS A 18 -3.26 -30.33 -22.65
CA LYS A 18 -3.99 -31.38 -23.37
C LYS A 18 -5.32 -31.66 -22.68
N LEU A 19 -5.30 -31.81 -21.36
CA LEU A 19 -6.50 -31.99 -20.56
C LEU A 19 -7.45 -30.79 -20.71
N PHE A 20 -6.93 -29.56 -20.68
CA PHE A 20 -7.75 -28.36 -20.88
C PHE A 20 -8.40 -28.35 -22.26
N THR A 21 -7.64 -28.61 -23.33
CA THR A 21 -8.16 -28.65 -24.70
C THR A 21 -9.23 -29.72 -24.86
N GLU A 22 -9.02 -30.92 -24.32
CA GLU A 22 -10.01 -32.00 -24.35
C GLU A 22 -11.31 -31.62 -23.64
N LEU A 23 -11.21 -31.13 -22.39
CA LEU A 23 -12.38 -30.73 -21.61
C LEU A 23 -13.10 -29.52 -22.23
N SER A 24 -12.36 -28.55 -22.75
CA SER A 24 -12.91 -27.40 -23.48
C SER A 24 -13.68 -27.86 -24.71
N ASN A 25 -13.12 -28.79 -25.49
CA ASN A 25 -13.79 -29.34 -26.67
C ASN A 25 -15.05 -30.14 -26.29
N MET A 26 -15.02 -30.90 -25.19
CA MET A 26 -16.19 -31.59 -24.70
C MET A 26 -17.31 -30.62 -24.27
N ILE A 27 -16.96 -29.53 -23.58
CA ILE A 27 -17.93 -28.50 -23.19
C ILE A 27 -18.53 -27.83 -24.42
N ASN A 28 -17.69 -27.33 -25.33
CA ASN A 28 -18.16 -26.59 -26.50
C ASN A 28 -18.95 -27.45 -27.52
N LYS A 29 -18.75 -28.77 -27.53
CA LYS A 29 -19.51 -29.69 -28.39
C LYS A 29 -20.86 -30.12 -27.81
N ASN A 30 -20.94 -30.23 -26.48
CA ASN A 30 -22.09 -30.86 -25.82
C ASN A 30 -23.00 -29.85 -25.10
N PHE A 31 -22.52 -28.62 -24.85
CA PHE A 31 -23.26 -27.58 -24.15
C PHE A 31 -23.48 -26.35 -25.04
N GLN A 32 -24.71 -25.85 -25.10
CA GLN A 32 -25.15 -24.75 -25.96
C GLN A 32 -24.77 -23.40 -25.37
N ASN A 33 -25.02 -23.20 -24.08
CA ASN A 33 -24.81 -21.92 -23.42
C ASN A 33 -23.40 -21.81 -22.81
N THR A 34 -22.42 -21.54 -23.69
CA THR A 34 -21.01 -21.48 -23.32
C THR A 34 -20.35 -20.15 -23.69
N ILE A 35 -19.45 -19.69 -22.82
CA ILE A 35 -18.54 -18.56 -23.08
C ILE A 35 -17.12 -19.11 -23.01
N SER A 36 -16.39 -19.03 -24.12
CA SER A 36 -14.99 -19.46 -24.20
C SER A 36 -14.07 -18.30 -24.56
N ASN A 37 -12.91 -18.25 -23.90
CA ASN A 37 -11.80 -17.35 -24.22
C ASN A 37 -10.47 -18.11 -24.10
N LYS A 38 -9.35 -17.44 -24.39
CA LYS A 38 -8.01 -18.05 -24.26
C LYS A 38 -7.73 -18.40 -22.80
N GLY A 39 -7.94 -19.67 -22.44
CA GLY A 39 -7.63 -20.22 -21.12
C GLY A 39 -8.81 -20.31 -20.16
N ARG A 40 -10.03 -19.97 -20.56
CA ARG A 40 -11.22 -20.19 -19.72
C ARG A 40 -12.46 -20.52 -20.54
N VAL A 41 -13.26 -21.43 -20.02
CA VAL A 41 -14.56 -21.84 -20.55
C VAL A 41 -15.57 -21.81 -19.41
N ILE A 42 -16.72 -21.19 -19.65
CA ILE A 42 -17.85 -21.15 -18.73
C ILE A 42 -19.03 -21.79 -19.44
N SER A 43 -19.69 -22.74 -18.80
CA SER A 43 -20.95 -23.35 -19.26
C SER A 43 -22.04 -23.07 -18.23
N PHE A 44 -23.11 -22.41 -18.66
CA PHE A 44 -24.29 -22.15 -17.85
C PHE A 44 -25.19 -23.38 -17.83
N TYR A 45 -26.11 -23.44 -16.86
CA TYR A 45 -27.07 -24.54 -16.75
C TYR A 45 -28.12 -24.44 -17.85
N GLU A 46 -28.39 -25.58 -18.50
CA GLU A 46 -29.48 -25.77 -19.46
C GLU A 46 -30.11 -27.14 -19.21
N GLU A 47 -31.44 -27.19 -19.11
CA GLU A 47 -32.19 -28.38 -18.71
C GLU A 47 -32.11 -29.50 -19.77
N ASN A 48 -32.04 -29.12 -21.05
CA ASN A 48 -32.00 -30.04 -22.19
C ASN A 48 -30.69 -30.84 -22.30
N GLU A 49 -29.68 -30.52 -21.48
CA GLU A 49 -28.33 -31.09 -21.55
C GLU A 49 -27.98 -31.93 -20.31
N MET A 50 -28.97 -32.20 -19.45
CA MET A 50 -28.79 -32.92 -18.20
C MET A 50 -28.07 -34.27 -18.35
N PRO A 51 -28.36 -35.11 -19.36
CA PRO A 51 -27.60 -36.34 -19.59
C PRO A 51 -26.11 -36.07 -19.84
N GLN A 52 -25.79 -35.14 -20.74
CA GLN A 52 -24.43 -34.77 -21.13
C GLN A 52 -23.65 -34.22 -19.94
N ARG A 53 -24.29 -33.37 -19.11
CA ARG A 53 -23.71 -32.80 -17.89
C ARG A 53 -23.37 -33.89 -16.87
N LYS A 54 -24.26 -34.86 -16.64
CA LYS A 54 -24.00 -36.00 -15.75
C LYS A 54 -22.81 -36.85 -16.23
N TYR A 55 -22.72 -37.12 -17.53
CA TYR A 55 -21.58 -37.85 -18.11
C TYR A 55 -20.27 -37.07 -17.96
N PHE A 56 -20.29 -35.78 -18.26
CA PHE A 56 -19.12 -34.91 -18.09
C PHE A 56 -18.63 -34.90 -16.63
N LEU A 57 -19.53 -34.74 -15.67
CA LEU A 57 -19.18 -34.73 -14.24
C LEU A 57 -18.65 -36.08 -13.76
N LYS A 58 -19.21 -37.19 -14.24
CA LYS A 58 -18.70 -38.54 -13.95
C LYS A 58 -17.30 -38.75 -14.50
N PHE A 59 -17.01 -38.20 -15.69
CA PHE A 59 -15.68 -38.23 -16.28
C PHE A 59 -14.69 -37.37 -15.46
N ILE A 60 -15.07 -36.15 -15.08
CA ILE A 60 -14.27 -35.28 -14.21
C ILE A 60 -13.96 -35.95 -12.87
N LYS A 61 -14.97 -36.57 -12.23
CA LYS A 61 -14.80 -37.32 -10.98
C LYS A 61 -13.75 -38.41 -11.10
N LYS A 62 -13.83 -39.25 -12.16
CA LYS A 62 -12.82 -40.29 -12.42
C LYS A 62 -11.42 -39.74 -12.65
N ILE A 63 -11.28 -38.63 -13.38
CA ILE A 63 -9.97 -38.00 -13.59
C ILE A 63 -9.43 -37.47 -12.26
N TYR A 64 -10.27 -36.84 -11.44
CA TYR A 64 -9.87 -36.29 -10.15
C TYR A 64 -9.39 -37.38 -9.19
N GLU A 65 -10.16 -38.46 -9.03
CA GLU A 65 -9.86 -39.60 -8.15
C GLU A 65 -8.63 -40.40 -8.61
N LYS A 66 -8.33 -40.38 -9.92
CA LYS A 66 -7.10 -40.98 -10.45
C LYS A 66 -5.87 -40.12 -10.13
N GLN A 67 -6.02 -38.80 -10.08
CA GLN A 67 -4.91 -37.87 -9.84
C GLN A 67 -4.69 -37.57 -8.35
N ASN A 68 -5.76 -37.56 -7.56
CA ASN A 68 -5.75 -37.27 -6.13
C ASN A 68 -6.38 -38.47 -5.41
N LYS A 69 -5.79 -38.92 -4.29
CA LYS A 69 -6.29 -40.06 -3.50
C LYS A 69 -7.58 -39.73 -2.70
N ASP A 70 -8.27 -38.64 -3.03
CA ASP A 70 -9.44 -38.12 -2.33
C ASP A 70 -10.70 -38.25 -3.21
N GLU A 71 -11.84 -38.53 -2.59
CA GLU A 71 -13.14 -38.60 -3.27
C GLU A 71 -13.68 -37.20 -3.60
N LEU A 72 -14.19 -37.04 -4.83
CA LEU A 72 -14.88 -35.81 -5.25
C LEU A 72 -16.38 -35.93 -5.03
N ASN A 73 -16.93 -35.09 -4.15
CA ASN A 73 -18.37 -34.93 -4.02
C ASN A 73 -18.92 -34.03 -5.14
N ILE A 74 -19.68 -34.63 -6.06
CA ILE A 74 -20.33 -33.98 -7.21
C ILE A 74 -21.84 -33.80 -7.03
N GLN A 75 -22.37 -33.89 -5.81
CA GLN A 75 -23.80 -33.79 -5.55
C GLN A 75 -24.34 -32.43 -6.02
N PHE A 76 -25.39 -32.47 -6.86
CA PHE A 76 -26.04 -31.31 -7.49
C PHE A 76 -25.14 -30.47 -8.41
N ALA A 77 -23.94 -30.95 -8.75
CA ALA A 77 -23.04 -30.20 -9.63
C ALA A 77 -23.59 -30.09 -11.06
N GLU A 78 -24.49 -30.98 -11.46
CA GLU A 78 -25.17 -30.96 -12.77
C GLU A 78 -26.05 -29.72 -12.96
N TYR A 79 -26.54 -29.11 -11.88
CA TYR A 79 -27.37 -27.90 -11.92
C TYR A 79 -26.56 -26.61 -11.85
N LYS A 80 -25.23 -26.69 -11.71
CA LYS A 80 -24.36 -25.54 -11.42
C LYS A 80 -23.64 -25.04 -12.66
N THR A 81 -23.24 -23.78 -12.64
CA THR A 81 -22.38 -23.22 -13.70
C THR A 81 -21.00 -23.90 -13.64
N ILE A 82 -20.55 -24.49 -14.75
CA ILE A 82 -19.25 -25.15 -14.84
C ILE A 82 -18.22 -24.14 -15.36
N LYS A 83 -17.14 -23.93 -14.62
CA LYS A 83 -16.05 -23.00 -14.98
C LYS A 83 -14.75 -23.80 -15.14
N LEU A 84 -14.28 -23.98 -16.36
CA LEU A 84 -12.98 -24.58 -16.66
C LEU A 84 -11.94 -23.48 -16.85
N ASN A 85 -10.86 -23.51 -16.08
CA ASN A 85 -9.75 -22.56 -16.21
C ASN A 85 -8.43 -23.30 -16.46
N TYR A 86 -7.73 -22.90 -17.52
CA TYR A 86 -6.34 -23.26 -17.75
C TYR A 86 -5.44 -22.36 -16.91
N MET A 87 -4.67 -22.97 -16.03
CA MET A 87 -3.63 -22.30 -15.26
C MET A 87 -2.33 -22.46 -16.04
N GLN A 88 -1.95 -21.46 -16.84
CA GLN A 88 -0.67 -21.49 -17.54
C GLN A 88 0.46 -21.63 -16.53
N LYS A 89 1.20 -22.75 -16.59
CA LYS A 89 2.41 -22.96 -15.76
C LYS A 89 3.47 -21.86 -15.96
N ASN A 90 3.40 -21.12 -17.07
CA ASN A 90 4.45 -20.23 -17.56
C ASN A 90 3.93 -18.86 -18.04
N THR A 91 2.93 -18.25 -17.40
CA THR A 91 3.03 -16.79 -17.31
C THR A 91 4.14 -16.53 -16.30
N LEU A 92 5.28 -15.95 -16.74
CA LEU A 92 6.28 -15.41 -15.82
C LEU A 92 5.52 -14.63 -14.74
N THR A 93 5.42 -15.19 -13.52
CA THR A 93 4.77 -14.50 -12.41
C THR A 93 5.46 -13.16 -12.30
N ASN A 94 4.71 -12.08 -12.46
CA ASN A 94 5.30 -10.77 -12.58
C ASN A 94 6.02 -10.45 -11.27
N VAL A 95 7.35 -10.44 -11.28
CA VAL A 95 8.15 -10.14 -10.10
C VAL A 95 8.30 -8.62 -10.01
N ILE A 96 7.73 -8.07 -8.95
CA ILE A 96 7.79 -6.66 -8.63
C ILE A 96 8.92 -6.45 -7.63
N PHE A 97 9.98 -5.79 -8.08
CA PHE A 97 11.03 -5.32 -7.19
C PHE A 97 10.62 -3.97 -6.60
N ALA A 98 10.32 -3.96 -5.31
CA ALA A 98 9.91 -2.77 -4.57
C ALA A 98 11.00 -2.40 -3.56
N LYS A 99 11.64 -1.25 -3.77
CA LYS A 99 12.51 -0.66 -2.77
C LYS A 99 11.67 0.07 -1.73
N VAL A 100 11.93 -0.21 -0.47
CA VAL A 100 11.17 0.36 0.65
C VAL A 100 12.07 1.28 1.46
N TYR A 101 11.60 2.51 1.65
CA TYR A 101 12.26 3.51 2.49
C TYR A 101 11.32 3.93 3.62
N PHE A 102 11.91 4.30 4.75
CA PHE A 102 11.21 4.71 5.96
C PHE A 102 11.66 6.13 6.29
N GLU A 103 10.74 7.09 6.24
CA GLU A 103 11.01 8.51 6.51
C GLU A 103 9.95 9.01 7.50
N ASP A 104 10.38 9.36 8.71
CA ASP A 104 9.51 9.80 9.81
C ASP A 104 8.32 8.88 10.09
N ASP A 105 7.14 9.27 9.60
CA ASP A 105 5.86 8.60 9.77
C ASP A 105 5.32 8.14 8.40
N GLU A 106 6.12 8.20 7.34
CA GLU A 106 5.79 7.74 5.99
C GLU A 106 6.63 6.51 5.59
N VAL A 107 5.98 5.57 4.91
CA VAL A 107 6.64 4.44 4.23
C VAL A 107 6.55 4.64 2.74
N ILE A 108 7.68 4.51 2.07
CA ILE A 108 7.85 4.87 0.67
C ILE A 108 8.19 3.63 -0.13
N PHE A 109 7.29 3.27 -1.04
CA PHE A 109 7.47 2.18 -1.99
C PHE A 109 7.93 2.75 -3.32
N ARG A 110 9.11 2.34 -3.78
CA ARG A 110 9.66 2.73 -5.08
C ARG A 110 9.81 1.50 -5.98
N LEU A 111 9.16 1.56 -7.12
CA LEU A 111 9.20 0.53 -8.15
C LEU A 111 10.13 0.95 -9.30
N ARG A 112 10.73 -0.05 -9.99
CA ARG A 112 11.48 0.20 -11.23
C ARG A 112 10.59 0.59 -12.41
N LYS A 113 9.36 0.07 -12.43
CA LYS A 113 8.33 0.32 -13.45
C LYS A 113 6.99 0.53 -12.76
N SER A 114 6.12 1.34 -13.37
CA SER A 114 4.79 1.58 -12.81
C SER A 114 3.98 0.28 -12.75
N ASN A 115 3.27 0.09 -11.64
CA ASN A 115 2.41 -1.07 -11.46
C ASN A 115 1.13 -0.67 -10.70
N ASN A 116 0.07 -0.40 -11.47
CA ASN A 116 -1.21 0.04 -10.92
C ASN A 116 -1.89 -1.02 -10.06
N LEU A 117 -1.69 -2.31 -10.38
CA LEU A 117 -2.30 -3.41 -9.63
C LEU A 117 -1.71 -3.50 -8.22
N PHE A 118 -0.38 -3.42 -8.12
CA PHE A 118 0.29 -3.45 -6.82
C PHE A 118 0.00 -2.19 -5.99
N PHE A 119 0.01 -1.00 -6.60
CA PHE A 119 -0.40 0.22 -5.88
C PHE A 119 -1.87 0.16 -5.47
N GLY A 120 -2.76 -0.36 -6.32
CA GLY A 120 -4.16 -0.60 -5.97
C GLY A 120 -4.30 -1.55 -4.76
N TYR A 121 -3.50 -2.62 -4.73
CA TYR A 121 -3.45 -3.54 -3.59
C TYR A 121 -2.98 -2.85 -2.30
N LEU A 122 -1.92 -2.03 -2.37
CA LEU A 122 -1.43 -1.28 -1.22
C LEU A 122 -2.48 -0.27 -0.71
N LEU A 123 -3.11 0.48 -1.61
CA LEU A 123 -4.19 1.41 -1.26
C LEU A 123 -5.39 0.71 -0.62
N GLN A 124 -5.73 -0.49 -1.09
CA GLN A 124 -6.79 -1.31 -0.49
C GLN A 124 -6.40 -1.88 0.87
N THR A 125 -5.11 -2.13 1.09
CA THR A 125 -4.59 -2.66 2.36
C THR A 125 -4.55 -1.57 3.42
N PHE A 126 -4.11 -0.36 3.05
CA PHE A 126 -4.04 0.82 3.92
C PHE A 126 -5.25 1.74 3.73
N LYS A 127 -6.46 1.17 3.71
CA LYS A 127 -7.71 1.95 3.57
C LYS A 127 -7.75 3.11 4.58
N ASN A 128 -8.20 4.27 4.12
CA ASN A 128 -8.36 5.50 4.90
C ASN A 128 -7.04 6.15 5.38
N ARG A 129 -5.88 5.77 4.84
CA ARG A 129 -4.61 6.47 5.07
C ARG A 129 -4.33 7.50 3.99
N GLU A 130 -3.61 8.56 4.36
CA GLU A 130 -3.11 9.54 3.38
C GLU A 130 -2.01 8.91 2.54
N PHE A 131 -2.08 9.10 1.22
CA PHE A 131 -1.09 8.61 0.27
C PHE A 131 -0.71 9.69 -0.73
N LYS A 132 0.54 9.65 -1.19
CA LYS A 132 1.04 10.50 -2.28
C LYS A 132 1.64 9.60 -3.36
N ILE A 133 1.17 9.77 -4.59
CA ILE A 133 1.68 9.05 -5.76
C ILE A 133 2.30 10.07 -6.70
N ASN A 134 3.51 9.79 -7.19
CA ASN A 134 4.13 10.62 -8.21
C ASN A 134 3.48 10.37 -9.59
N ASP A 135 3.45 11.36 -10.47
CA ASP A 135 2.88 11.30 -11.83
C ASP A 135 3.33 10.06 -12.65
N SER A 136 4.59 9.65 -12.49
CA SER A 136 5.15 8.47 -13.14
C SER A 136 4.63 7.12 -12.59
N LYS A 137 3.87 7.14 -11.48
CA LYS A 137 3.37 5.96 -10.75
C LYS A 137 4.45 4.94 -10.39
N THR A 138 5.67 5.42 -10.13
CA THR A 138 6.81 4.61 -9.69
C THR A 138 7.10 4.76 -8.19
N ARG A 139 6.49 5.76 -7.54
CA ARG A 139 6.68 6.04 -6.11
C ARG A 139 5.33 6.23 -5.44
N LEU A 140 5.11 5.52 -4.34
CA LEU A 140 3.95 5.63 -3.47
C LEU A 140 4.45 5.87 -2.03
N ASN A 141 4.04 6.99 -1.44
CA ASN A 141 4.24 7.27 -0.02
C ASN A 141 2.93 6.97 0.71
N ILE A 142 3.00 6.26 1.83
CA ILE A 142 1.87 5.94 2.71
C ILE A 142 2.17 6.46 4.09
N LYS A 143 1.27 7.28 4.64
CA LYS A 143 1.39 7.81 6.01
C LYS A 143 0.90 6.79 7.03
N ILE A 144 1.74 6.49 7.99
CA ILE A 144 1.51 5.56 9.10
C ILE A 144 0.98 6.37 10.28
N THR A 145 -0.13 5.90 10.86
CA THR A 145 -0.85 6.68 11.88
C THR A 145 -1.18 5.87 13.13
N SER A 146 -1.15 4.53 13.05
CA SER A 146 -1.38 3.64 14.19
C SER A 146 -0.35 2.52 14.29
N ASN A 147 -0.27 1.90 15.48
CA ASN A 147 0.54 0.69 15.65
C ASN A 147 0.04 -0.47 14.78
N GLY A 148 -1.27 -0.55 14.53
CA GLY A 148 -1.84 -1.57 13.63
C GLY A 148 -1.33 -1.46 12.20
N ASP A 149 -0.99 -0.26 11.73
CA ASP A 149 -0.34 -0.08 10.42
C ASP A 149 1.04 -0.73 10.37
N CYS A 150 1.78 -0.72 11.49
CA CYS A 150 3.07 -1.42 11.58
C CYS A 150 2.92 -2.95 11.51
N ASP A 151 1.83 -3.49 12.07
CA ASP A 151 1.53 -4.92 12.01
C ASP A 151 1.10 -5.34 10.60
N ILE A 152 0.34 -4.48 9.91
CA ILE A 152 0.02 -4.63 8.48
C ILE A 152 1.30 -4.64 7.65
N LEU A 153 2.25 -3.75 7.91
CA LEU A 153 3.55 -3.72 7.23
C LEU A 153 4.36 -5.01 7.46
N ASN A 154 4.38 -5.53 8.69
CA ASN A 154 5.03 -6.83 8.96
C ASN A 154 4.41 -7.94 8.11
N SER A 155 3.08 -8.06 8.17
CA SER A 155 2.33 -9.06 7.40
C SER A 155 2.52 -8.90 5.89
N LEU A 156 2.64 -7.67 5.42
CA LEU A 156 2.91 -7.34 4.02
C LEU A 156 4.29 -7.84 3.61
N PHE A 157 5.34 -7.58 4.39
CA PHE A 157 6.71 -7.94 4.05
C PHE A 157 7.01 -9.44 4.19
N GLU A 158 6.29 -10.15 5.05
CA GLU A 158 6.39 -11.61 5.16
C GLU A 158 5.78 -12.33 3.95
N LYS A 159 4.77 -11.69 3.31
CA LYS A 159 4.08 -12.26 2.16
C LYS A 159 4.83 -11.93 0.87
N LYS A 160 5.37 -12.97 0.23
CA LYS A 160 6.04 -12.86 -1.07
C LYS A 160 5.11 -13.05 -2.26
N GLU A 161 4.09 -13.90 -2.10
CA GLU A 161 3.17 -14.28 -3.17
C GLU A 161 1.82 -13.58 -3.04
N TYR A 162 1.44 -12.87 -4.08
CA TYR A 162 0.10 -12.30 -4.27
C TYR A 162 -0.51 -12.94 -5.53
N LEU A 163 -1.84 -12.93 -5.62
CA LEU A 163 -2.59 -13.70 -6.63
C LEU A 163 -2.03 -13.57 -8.06
N ASP A 164 -1.61 -12.37 -8.44
CA ASP A 164 -1.16 -12.06 -9.81
C ASP A 164 0.34 -11.67 -9.91
N PHE A 165 1.06 -11.59 -8.78
CA PHE A 165 2.44 -11.10 -8.77
C PHE A 165 3.21 -11.58 -7.53
N ILE A 166 4.53 -11.68 -7.66
CA ILE A 166 5.46 -11.88 -6.54
C ILE A 166 6.09 -10.53 -6.25
N VAL A 167 6.14 -10.12 -4.98
CA VAL A 167 6.82 -8.89 -4.58
C VAL A 167 8.09 -9.25 -3.84
N ASP A 168 9.19 -8.69 -4.32
CA ASP A 168 10.46 -8.71 -3.62
C ASP A 168 10.68 -7.33 -3.00
N PHE A 169 10.61 -7.28 -1.67
CA PHE A 169 10.79 -6.07 -0.88
C PHE A 169 12.27 -5.91 -0.52
N ASP A 170 12.94 -5.01 -1.24
CA ASP A 170 14.29 -4.54 -0.89
C ASP A 170 14.13 -3.50 0.23
N LYS A 171 14.18 -3.97 1.48
CA LYS A 171 14.07 -3.17 2.70
C LYS A 171 15.27 -3.41 3.61
N ASP A 172 15.62 -2.37 4.35
CA ASP A 172 16.63 -2.42 5.40
C ASP A 172 15.93 -2.74 6.74
N ASP A 173 16.19 -3.93 7.27
CA ASP A 173 15.57 -4.44 8.50
C ASP A 173 15.89 -3.58 9.72
N GLU A 174 17.13 -3.11 9.84
CA GLU A 174 17.56 -2.25 10.95
C GLU A 174 16.83 -0.90 10.89
N LYS A 175 16.71 -0.32 9.69
CA LYS A 175 15.93 0.91 9.50
C LYS A 175 14.45 0.70 9.80
N PHE A 176 13.89 -0.46 9.46
CA PHE A 176 12.49 -0.76 9.74
C PHE A 176 12.22 -0.91 11.24
N ASP A 177 13.10 -1.59 11.97
CA ASP A 177 12.96 -1.73 13.43
C ASP A 177 13.16 -0.39 14.13
N LYS A 178 14.10 0.44 13.67
CA LYS A 178 14.26 1.82 14.15
C LYS A 178 12.98 2.63 13.89
N PHE A 179 12.40 2.54 12.69
CA PHE A 179 11.14 3.20 12.35
C PHE A 179 10.00 2.83 13.31
N LYS A 180 9.80 1.53 13.58
CA LYS A 180 8.77 1.07 14.54
C LYS A 180 9.00 1.61 15.95
N ARG A 181 10.24 1.59 16.42
CA ARG A 181 10.61 2.10 17.76
C ARG A 181 10.35 3.59 17.84
N ASN A 182 10.85 4.36 16.87
CA ASN A 182 10.68 5.81 16.80
C ASN A 182 9.20 6.18 16.78
N PHE A 183 8.38 5.48 15.99
CA PHE A 183 6.94 5.71 15.92
C PHE A 183 6.27 5.47 17.28
N LYS A 184 6.60 4.37 17.98
CA LYS A 184 6.09 4.08 19.32
C LYS A 184 6.50 5.15 20.34
N VAL A 185 7.74 5.62 20.28
CA VAL A 185 8.25 6.67 21.17
C VAL A 185 7.50 7.99 20.92
N LYS A 186 7.36 8.42 19.65
CA LYS A 186 6.61 9.63 19.27
C LYS A 186 5.15 9.60 19.76
N LYS A 187 4.52 8.42 19.77
CA LYS A 187 3.14 8.23 20.26
C LYS A 187 3.04 7.98 21.77
N SER A 188 4.16 7.85 22.48
CA SER A 188 4.15 7.60 23.92
C SER A 188 3.68 8.84 24.70
N ALA A 189 2.88 8.63 25.75
CA ALA A 189 2.44 9.72 26.62
C ALA A 189 3.62 10.50 27.23
N LYS A 190 4.73 9.81 27.53
CA LYS A 190 5.95 10.44 28.05
C LYS A 190 6.54 11.44 27.04
N PHE A 191 6.61 11.07 25.76
CA PHE A 191 7.09 11.98 24.72
C PHE A 191 6.12 13.12 24.51
N ILE A 192 4.81 12.83 24.36
CA ILE A 192 3.79 13.85 24.12
C ILE A 192 3.77 14.89 25.24
N ASN A 193 3.80 14.46 26.51
CA ASN A 193 3.78 15.37 27.66
C ASN A 193 5.06 16.21 27.76
N ARG A 194 6.22 15.60 27.47
CA ARG A 194 7.49 16.34 27.43
C ARG A 194 7.51 17.35 26.29
N PHE A 195 7.05 16.93 25.11
CA PHE A 195 6.98 17.77 23.93
C PHE A 195 6.05 18.96 24.19
N SER A 196 4.84 18.73 24.69
CA SER A 196 3.88 19.80 24.97
C SER A 196 4.40 20.78 26.01
N ALA A 197 5.00 20.29 27.11
CA ALA A 197 5.57 21.15 28.16
C ALA A 197 6.73 22.02 27.64
N LEU A 198 7.61 21.46 26.81
CA LEU A 198 8.71 22.22 26.22
C LEU A 198 8.22 23.18 25.13
N ALA A 199 7.23 22.76 24.33
CA ALA A 199 6.65 23.59 23.28
C ALA A 199 5.90 24.79 23.86
N SER A 200 5.22 24.64 25.02
CA SER A 200 4.60 25.77 25.73
C SER A 200 5.61 26.81 26.23
N LEU A 201 6.82 26.39 26.60
CA LEU A 201 7.88 27.34 26.98
C LEU A 201 8.40 28.16 25.78
N LEU A 202 8.14 27.70 24.56
CA LEU A 202 8.56 28.34 23.31
C LEU A 202 7.37 28.94 22.55
N GLU A 203 6.19 29.07 23.18
CA GLU A 203 4.96 29.54 22.53
C GLU A 203 5.15 30.90 21.85
N ASP A 204 5.89 31.81 22.48
CA ASP A 204 6.19 33.13 21.91
C ASP A 204 7.02 33.03 20.63
N ASN A 205 7.94 32.06 20.53
CA ASN A 205 8.73 31.83 19.31
C ASN A 205 7.84 31.31 18.17
N PHE A 206 6.86 30.45 18.47
CA PHE A 206 5.86 30.02 17.49
C PHE A 206 5.02 31.19 17.00
N LYS A 207 4.56 32.07 17.91
CA LYS A 207 3.80 33.28 17.57
C LYS A 207 4.59 34.26 16.71
N VAL A 208 5.88 34.48 16.99
CA VAL A 208 6.76 35.35 16.19
C VAL A 208 6.87 34.85 14.75
N LEU A 209 6.83 33.52 14.55
CA LEU A 209 6.83 32.90 13.22
C LEU A 209 5.43 32.63 12.65
N ASP A 210 4.37 33.18 13.26
CA ASP A 210 2.98 32.96 12.84
C ASP A 210 2.61 31.47 12.67
N CYS A 211 3.19 30.62 13.53
CA CYS A 211 3.00 29.18 13.53
C CYS A 211 2.21 28.74 14.77
N LYS A 212 1.56 27.59 14.66
CA LYS A 212 0.92 26.94 15.81
C LYS A 212 1.93 26.06 16.56
N ILE A 213 1.65 25.78 17.81
CA ILE A 213 2.49 24.92 18.67
C ILE A 213 2.58 23.49 18.12
N ASP A 214 1.56 23.04 17.38
CA ASP A 214 1.49 21.73 16.72
C ASP A 214 2.01 21.72 15.28
N SER A 215 2.51 22.86 14.76
CA SER A 215 3.08 22.95 13.42
C SER A 215 4.33 22.07 13.27
N SER A 216 4.50 21.48 12.08
CA SER A 216 5.68 20.69 11.78
C SER A 216 6.92 21.58 11.59
N PHE A 217 8.11 21.00 11.69
CA PHE A 217 9.34 21.76 11.45
C PHE A 217 9.43 22.31 10.02
N ASP A 218 8.87 21.60 9.04
CA ASP A 218 8.79 22.08 7.66
C ASP A 218 7.88 23.32 7.53
N ASP A 219 6.75 23.36 8.23
CA ASP A 219 5.86 24.52 8.26
C ASP A 219 6.57 25.74 8.85
N ILE A 220 7.29 25.54 9.96
CA ILE A 220 8.08 26.58 10.63
C ILE A 220 9.18 27.11 9.69
N ARG A 221 9.85 26.21 8.98
CA ARG A 221 10.86 26.58 7.99
C ARG A 221 10.27 27.41 6.86
N GLN A 222 9.10 27.03 6.33
CA GLN A 222 8.43 27.80 5.27
C GLN A 222 8.02 29.18 5.78
N SER A 223 7.38 29.27 6.94
CA SER A 223 6.99 30.56 7.52
C SER A 223 8.20 31.47 7.76
N TYR A 224 9.29 30.94 8.30
CA TYR A 224 10.55 31.67 8.44
C TYR A 224 11.03 32.23 7.11
N LEU A 225 11.05 31.43 6.03
CA LEU A 225 11.48 31.91 4.71
C LEU A 225 10.58 33.02 4.16
N ASP A 226 9.28 32.96 4.41
CA ASP A 226 8.34 33.97 3.96
C ASP A 226 8.46 35.28 4.77
N LEU A 227 8.63 35.18 6.09
CA LEU A 227 8.89 36.33 6.95
C LEU A 227 10.24 36.98 6.64
N VAL A 228 11.29 36.20 6.39
CA VAL A 228 12.60 36.70 5.95
C VAL A 228 12.45 37.49 4.66
N LYS A 229 11.72 36.96 3.67
CA LYS A 229 11.45 37.73 2.44
C LYS A 229 10.79 39.06 2.77
N ILE A 230 9.81 39.12 3.69
CA ILE A 230 9.09 40.37 3.98
C ILE A 230 9.98 41.36 4.74
N TYR A 231 10.72 40.91 5.75
CA TYR A 231 11.40 41.76 6.73
C TYR A 231 12.91 41.93 6.50
N HIS A 232 13.49 41.33 5.45
CA HIS A 232 14.92 41.46 5.18
C HIS A 232 15.36 42.93 5.08
N PRO A 233 16.43 43.35 5.79
CA PRO A 233 16.86 44.74 5.83
C PRO A 233 17.16 45.33 4.45
N ASP A 234 17.73 44.55 3.52
CA ASP A 234 18.01 45.02 2.15
C ASP A 234 16.76 45.47 1.38
N ARG A 235 15.59 44.90 1.66
CA ARG A 235 14.34 45.28 0.98
C ARG A 235 13.80 46.63 1.46
N HIS A 236 14.31 47.12 2.59
CA HIS A 236 13.90 48.37 3.23
C HIS A 236 15.03 49.39 3.34
N ALA A 237 16.15 49.16 2.63
CA ALA A 237 17.33 50.04 2.63
C ALA A 237 17.04 51.49 2.19
N ASN A 238 16.01 51.69 1.36
CA ASN A 238 15.60 53.01 0.88
C ASN A 238 14.55 53.70 1.77
N LYS A 239 14.18 53.12 2.92
CA LYS A 239 13.19 53.69 3.85
C LYS A 239 13.87 54.62 4.88
N SER A 240 13.06 55.35 5.65
CA SER A 240 13.56 56.21 6.73
C SER A 240 14.22 55.39 7.84
N GLU A 241 15.17 55.99 8.55
CA GLU A 241 16.00 55.32 9.55
C GLU A 241 15.18 54.65 10.66
N ASN A 242 14.14 55.33 11.15
CA ASN A 242 13.19 54.77 12.12
C ASN A 242 12.51 53.49 11.62
N ILE A 243 12.20 53.41 10.33
CA ILE A 243 11.58 52.23 9.73
C ILE A 243 12.62 51.11 9.59
N LYS A 244 13.86 51.42 9.18
CA LYS A 244 14.93 50.41 9.11
C LYS A 244 15.17 49.74 10.46
N ASP A 245 15.23 50.52 11.54
CA ASP A 245 15.43 50.00 12.89
C ASP A 245 14.31 49.07 13.35
N VAL A 246 13.06 49.41 13.07
CA VAL A 246 11.90 48.56 13.40
C VAL A 246 11.95 47.25 12.63
N TYR A 247 12.28 47.29 11.34
CA TYR A 247 12.36 46.08 10.50
C TYR A 247 13.55 45.21 10.87
N ARG A 248 14.69 45.81 11.21
CA ARG A 248 15.87 45.09 11.72
C ARG A 248 15.56 44.37 13.03
N LYS A 249 14.94 45.04 14.00
CA LYS A 249 14.54 44.41 15.28
C LYS A 249 13.59 43.25 15.06
N LYS A 250 12.60 43.40 14.16
CA LYS A 250 11.69 42.30 13.79
C LYS A 250 12.44 41.14 13.13
N PHE A 251 13.38 41.43 12.23
CA PHE A 251 14.18 40.41 11.56
C PHE A 251 15.03 39.62 12.56
N GLU A 252 15.69 40.30 13.51
CA GLU A 252 16.45 39.66 14.59
C GLU A 252 15.55 38.79 15.47
N GLN A 253 14.33 39.24 15.80
CA GLN A 253 13.34 38.43 16.52
C GLN A 253 12.95 37.16 15.75
N ILE A 254 12.68 37.27 14.46
CA ILE A 254 12.34 36.14 13.57
C ILE A 254 13.49 35.13 13.53
N GLN A 255 14.73 35.60 13.39
CA GLN A 255 15.91 34.73 13.36
C GLN A 255 16.11 34.00 14.69
N ASN A 256 16.05 34.72 15.81
CA ASN A 256 16.20 34.14 17.15
C ASN A 256 15.11 33.10 17.46
N ALA A 257 13.86 33.37 17.07
CA ALA A 257 12.76 32.43 17.21
C ALA A 257 13.00 31.15 16.40
N TYR A 258 13.44 31.29 15.15
CA TYR A 258 13.75 30.14 14.29
C TYR A 258 14.92 29.29 14.82
N GLU A 259 16.01 29.91 15.27
CA GLU A 259 17.15 29.20 15.85
C GLU A 259 16.77 28.44 17.12
N SER A 260 15.97 29.06 17.99
CA SER A 260 15.45 28.43 19.21
C SER A 260 14.60 27.19 18.89
N LEU A 261 13.67 27.31 17.95
CA LEU A 261 12.82 26.20 17.52
C LEU A 261 13.62 25.10 16.82
N LYS A 262 14.59 25.46 15.98
CA LYS A 262 15.48 24.50 15.34
C LYS A 262 16.25 23.66 16.36
N SER A 263 16.77 24.29 17.42
CA SER A 263 17.44 23.57 18.52
C SER A 263 16.47 22.65 19.27
N PHE A 264 15.23 23.11 19.51
CA PHE A 264 14.18 22.33 20.13
C PHE A 264 13.86 21.06 19.31
N PHE A 265 13.58 21.17 18.01
CA PHE A 265 13.26 20.01 17.16
C PHE A 265 14.44 19.04 17.06
N LYS A 266 15.68 19.53 16.95
CA LYS A 266 16.88 18.69 16.97
C LYS A 266 17.01 17.90 18.28
N THR A 267 16.65 18.51 19.41
CA THR A 267 16.66 17.82 20.72
C THR A 267 15.60 16.72 20.78
N GLN A 268 14.44 16.92 20.14
CA GLN A 268 13.41 15.88 20.04
C GLN A 268 13.85 14.72 19.15
N GLU A 269 14.45 15.00 18.00
CA GLU A 269 15.01 13.96 17.11
C GLU A 269 16.06 13.10 17.82
N ASN A 270 16.96 13.74 18.59
CA ASN A 270 17.94 13.03 19.40
C ASN A 270 17.29 12.15 20.45
N PHE A 271 16.19 12.58 21.09
CA PHE A 271 15.49 11.77 22.06
C PHE A 271 14.75 10.58 21.44
N ILE A 272 14.19 10.76 20.23
CA ILE A 272 13.51 9.69 19.50
C ILE A 272 14.51 8.65 19.00
N SER A 273 15.74 9.07 18.67
CA SER A 273 16.78 8.22 18.11
C SER A 273 17.73 7.58 19.14
N ALA A 274 17.64 7.99 20.42
CA ALA A 274 18.39 7.43 21.55
C ALA A 274 17.73 6.15 22.09
#